data_AF-A0A1V9ZP93-F1
#
_entry.id   AF-A0A1V9ZP93-F1
#
_cell.length_a   1.000
_cell.length_b   1.000
_cell.length_c   1.000
_cell.angle_alpha   90.00
_cell.angle_beta   90.00
_cell.angle_gamma   90.00
#
_symmetry.space_group_name_H-M   'P 1'
#
loop_
_entity.id
_entity.type
_entity.pdbx_description
1 polymer ?
#
loop_
_entity_poly.entity_id
_entity_poly.type
_entity_poly.pdbx_seq_one_letter_code
_entity_poly.pdbx_strand_id
1 'polypeptide(L)'
;MPKVAVARPPSSLGPPYIVRRDRTSHAIRFLFVLNLLSMPMKAYLSEYVPWSQPPVTTPTYTNFTAFNASTLELSQTLYSRRSLPQGSTYYYDDTQNTHVFRTVIARPSPVAASDCVQDFLPGIVGVYYMTTATLAALCDCAAAPNISSCDKRGSCYVDRMITQFSGHSCAWATTGDDVEGTDPAGVVTVTHAYTAALLLPQWRWLKFIYRILMTCVVAYRLHVQYNVHVAALEKTLRIHGHRRDLVGKWRYTLVIGDPTVLVLTNPAIGLGFVLDVWLSTDNVGVATLRTSQTSDLWLTVRTILYLSRIVWFAYAALSLTNELLKKHKKEHLFAAVDPTIVAVTIAIYCFALSWMAQYIPVLISAFSVIYNCLVPADVKGEEIELILGCSIFTATMTVVPINYGIARAFVDRLKQTPDRSLTQYQMRSFTNAKNWVL
;
A
#
# COMPACT_ATOMS: atom_id res chain seq x y z
N MET A 1 -6.45 -7.31 -26.05
CA MET A 1 -6.64 -7.72 -27.46
C MET A 1 -5.97 -6.67 -28.36
N PRO A 2 -5.09 -7.06 -29.29
CA PRO A 2 -4.46 -6.11 -30.22
C PRO A 2 -5.51 -5.59 -31.23
N LYS A 3 -5.48 -4.29 -31.53
CA LYS A 3 -6.32 -3.65 -32.56
C LYS A 3 -5.52 -3.53 -33.86
N VAL A 4 -6.18 -3.66 -35.01
CA VAL A 4 -5.56 -3.54 -36.34
C VAL A 4 -6.23 -2.41 -37.10
N ALA A 5 -5.44 -1.43 -37.53
CA ALA A 5 -5.89 -0.35 -38.43
C ALA A 5 -5.32 -0.57 -39.85
N VAL A 6 -6.10 -0.26 -40.88
CA VAL A 6 -5.78 -0.55 -42.29
C VAL A 6 -5.78 0.72 -43.13
N ALA A 7 -4.74 0.92 -43.94
CA ALA A 7 -4.66 2.01 -44.94
C ALA A 7 -4.09 1.49 -46.28
N ARG A 8 -4.61 1.99 -47.42
CA ARG A 8 -4.10 1.65 -48.77
C ARG A 8 -2.96 2.60 -49.18
N PRO A 9 -1.80 2.09 -49.64
CA PRO A 9 -0.71 2.91 -50.18
C PRO A 9 -0.79 3.10 -51.71
N PRO A 10 -0.05 4.09 -52.26
CA PRO A 10 0.26 4.15 -53.69
C PRO A 10 1.21 3.01 -54.09
N SER A 11 1.07 2.53 -55.32
CA SER A 11 1.64 1.29 -55.87
C SER A 11 3.15 1.38 -56.17
N SER A 12 4.01 0.67 -55.43
CA SER A 12 5.37 0.30 -55.87
C SER A 12 5.84 -1.05 -55.28
N LEU A 13 6.66 -1.80 -56.04
CA LEU A 13 7.05 -3.22 -55.89
C LEU A 13 7.79 -3.56 -54.57
N GLY A 14 7.05 -3.72 -53.46
CA GLY A 14 7.54 -4.33 -52.23
C GLY A 14 6.77 -5.60 -51.85
N PRO A 15 7.15 -6.30 -50.76
CA PRO A 15 6.43 -7.46 -50.25
C PRO A 15 4.91 -7.17 -50.15
N PRO A 16 4.02 -8.17 -50.36
CA PRO A 16 2.59 -7.93 -50.57
C PRO A 16 1.92 -7.22 -49.39
N TYR A 17 2.47 -7.39 -48.18
CA TYR A 17 1.96 -6.80 -46.95
C TYR A 17 3.07 -6.12 -46.15
N ILE A 18 2.87 -4.86 -45.80
CA ILE A 18 3.78 -4.10 -44.94
C ILE A 18 3.13 -4.00 -43.56
N VAL A 19 3.80 -4.52 -42.53
CA VAL A 19 3.35 -4.39 -41.14
C VAL A 19 4.28 -3.43 -40.40
N ARG A 20 3.71 -2.40 -39.77
CA ARG A 20 4.42 -1.47 -38.90
C ARG A 20 3.86 -1.55 -37.49
N ARG A 21 4.72 -1.42 -36.49
CA ARG A 21 4.29 -1.25 -35.09
C ARG A 21 4.01 0.22 -34.84
N ASP A 22 2.89 0.51 -34.19
CA ASP A 22 2.63 1.87 -33.74
C ASP A 22 3.61 2.25 -32.62
N ARG A 23 4.30 3.37 -32.78
CA ARG A 23 5.39 3.80 -31.87
C ARG A 23 4.85 4.12 -30.47
N THR A 24 3.71 4.78 -30.40
CA THR A 24 3.08 5.20 -29.14
C THR A 24 2.63 3.99 -28.34
N SER A 25 1.93 3.04 -28.97
CA SER A 25 1.52 1.79 -28.33
C SER A 25 2.71 0.96 -27.86
N HIS A 26 3.83 0.99 -28.60
CA HIS A 26 5.04 0.29 -28.22
C HIS A 26 5.71 0.92 -26.98
N ALA A 27 5.79 2.25 -26.93
CA ALA A 27 6.31 2.98 -25.77
C ALA A 27 5.45 2.74 -24.52
N ILE A 28 4.12 2.85 -24.65
CA ILE A 28 3.17 2.62 -23.55
C ILE A 28 3.27 1.18 -23.04
N ARG A 29 3.34 0.19 -23.96
CA ARG A 29 3.56 -1.21 -23.60
C ARG A 29 4.88 -1.38 -22.83
N PHE A 30 5.96 -0.77 -23.28
CA PHE A 30 7.25 -0.87 -22.60
C PHE A 30 7.15 -0.36 -21.15
N LEU A 31 6.48 0.77 -20.95
CA LEU A 31 6.22 1.32 -19.60
C LEU A 31 5.40 0.37 -18.72
N PHE A 32 4.35 -0.26 -19.27
CA PHE A 32 3.56 -1.25 -18.51
C PHE A 32 4.37 -2.49 -18.16
N VAL A 33 5.18 -3.02 -19.09
CA VAL A 33 6.06 -4.16 -18.83
C VAL A 33 7.09 -3.80 -17.75
N LEU A 34 7.73 -2.64 -17.85
CA LEU A 34 8.70 -2.18 -16.86
C LEU A 34 8.05 -2.01 -15.48
N ASN A 35 6.85 -1.44 -15.43
CA ASN A 35 6.09 -1.31 -14.19
C ASN A 35 5.73 -2.68 -13.59
N LEU A 36 5.33 -3.67 -14.39
CA LEU A 36 5.01 -5.02 -13.91
C LEU A 36 6.25 -5.75 -13.37
N LEU A 37 7.38 -5.66 -14.08
CA LEU A 37 8.64 -6.29 -13.67
C LEU A 37 9.24 -5.63 -12.43
N SER A 38 8.99 -4.33 -12.22
CA SER A 38 9.45 -3.63 -11.02
C SER A 38 8.57 -3.85 -9.80
N MET A 39 7.35 -4.41 -9.93
CA MET A 39 6.42 -4.57 -8.79
C MET A 39 7.04 -5.26 -7.56
N PRO A 40 7.75 -6.40 -7.68
CA PRO A 40 8.38 -7.02 -6.51
C PRO A 40 9.49 -6.14 -5.91
N MET A 41 10.17 -5.36 -6.75
CA MET A 41 11.32 -4.53 -6.35
C MET A 41 10.91 -3.18 -5.75
N LYS A 42 9.66 -2.73 -5.93
CA LYS A 42 9.14 -1.51 -5.30
C LYS A 42 9.23 -1.53 -3.79
N ALA A 43 9.30 -2.71 -3.18
CA ALA A 43 9.56 -2.88 -1.77
C ALA A 43 10.84 -2.15 -1.30
N TYR A 44 11.90 -2.17 -2.11
CA TYR A 44 13.17 -1.51 -1.80
C TYR A 44 13.11 0.02 -1.88
N LEU A 45 11.95 0.59 -2.25
CA LEU A 45 11.74 2.01 -2.03
C LEU A 45 11.71 2.34 -0.55
N SER A 46 11.20 1.47 0.33
CA SER A 46 11.21 1.72 1.79
C SER A 46 12.02 0.70 2.58
N GLU A 47 12.44 -0.40 1.97
CA GLU A 47 13.21 -1.46 2.61
C GLU A 47 14.68 -1.41 2.21
N TYR A 48 15.57 -1.76 3.15
CA TYR A 48 16.97 -2.00 2.84
C TYR A 48 17.15 -3.23 1.91
N VAL A 49 18.07 -3.13 0.95
CA VAL A 49 18.57 -4.30 0.22
C VAL A 49 19.44 -5.16 1.16
N PRO A 50 19.62 -6.48 0.89
CA PRO A 50 20.20 -7.42 1.86
C PRO A 50 21.55 -7.02 2.47
N TRP A 51 22.37 -6.28 1.71
CA TRP A 51 23.72 -5.84 2.07
C TRP A 51 23.81 -4.37 2.53
N SER A 52 22.68 -3.66 2.66
CA SER A 52 22.67 -2.21 2.96
C SER A 52 22.17 -1.84 4.36
N GLN A 53 21.64 -2.80 5.13
CA GLN A 53 21.11 -2.48 6.46
C GLN A 53 22.26 -2.15 7.42
N PRO A 54 22.21 -1.01 8.14
CA PRO A 54 23.26 -0.61 9.06
C PRO A 54 23.42 -1.60 10.22
N PRO A 55 24.65 -1.77 10.75
CA PRO A 55 24.90 -2.57 11.94
C PRO A 55 24.42 -1.82 13.19
N VAL A 56 23.14 -1.92 13.52
CA VAL A 56 22.60 -1.38 14.78
C VAL A 56 22.66 -2.46 15.85
N THR A 57 23.20 -2.16 17.02
CA THR A 57 23.14 -3.10 18.16
C THR A 57 21.79 -2.94 18.85
N THR A 58 20.96 -3.97 18.86
CA THR A 58 19.71 -3.93 19.62
C THR A 58 20.03 -4.08 21.11
N PRO A 59 19.74 -3.08 21.95
CA PRO A 59 20.00 -3.19 23.39
C PRO A 59 19.13 -4.28 24.01
N THR A 60 19.72 -5.11 24.86
CA THR A 60 19.02 -6.15 25.61
C THR A 60 18.69 -5.63 27.01
N TYR A 61 17.43 -5.72 27.41
CA TYR A 61 16.96 -5.29 28.73
C TYR A 61 16.59 -6.49 29.58
N THR A 62 16.73 -6.34 30.91
CA THR A 62 16.42 -7.41 31.88
C THR A 62 14.92 -7.62 32.07
N ASN A 63 14.12 -6.56 31.95
CA ASN A 63 12.67 -6.59 32.02
C ASN A 63 12.06 -5.41 31.24
N PHE A 64 10.74 -5.40 31.08
CA PHE A 64 10.03 -4.35 30.35
C PHE A 64 10.18 -2.97 31.00
N THR A 65 10.15 -2.87 32.33
CA THR A 65 10.32 -1.58 33.03
C THR A 65 11.66 -0.92 32.71
N ALA A 66 12.75 -1.71 32.68
CA ALA A 66 14.08 -1.24 32.32
C ALA A 66 14.14 -0.81 30.84
N PHE A 67 13.48 -1.56 29.95
CA PHE A 67 13.32 -1.18 28.54
C PHE A 67 12.58 0.16 28.43
N ASN A 68 11.39 0.27 29.02
CA ASN A 68 10.54 1.46 28.92
C ASN A 68 11.28 2.71 29.41
N ALA A 69 11.83 2.68 30.63
CA ALA A 69 12.53 3.83 31.20
C ALA A 69 13.76 4.25 30.38
N SER A 70 14.64 3.28 30.06
CA SER A 70 15.91 3.59 29.40
C SER A 70 15.71 4.00 27.93
N THR A 71 14.82 3.32 27.21
CA THR A 71 14.54 3.62 25.80
C THR A 71 13.79 4.94 25.67
N LEU A 72 12.87 5.26 26.60
CA LEU A 72 12.19 6.55 26.61
C LEU A 72 13.16 7.70 26.86
N GLU A 73 14.00 7.60 27.89
CA GLU A 73 15.01 8.62 28.23
C GLU A 73 15.99 8.83 27.06
N LEU A 74 16.46 7.74 26.45
CA LEU A 74 17.33 7.79 25.28
C LEU A 74 16.63 8.48 24.10
N SER A 75 15.39 8.09 23.80
CA SER A 75 14.61 8.67 22.68
C SER A 75 14.36 10.16 22.88
N GLN A 76 14.01 10.57 24.09
CA GLN A 76 13.81 11.99 24.45
C GLN A 76 15.10 12.81 24.33
N THR A 77 16.24 12.20 24.63
CA THR A 77 17.55 12.84 24.51
C THR A 77 17.97 12.99 23.05
N LEU A 78 17.78 11.94 22.25
CA LEU A 78 18.14 11.91 20.83
C LEU A 78 17.20 12.78 19.98
N TYR A 79 15.92 12.82 20.32
CA TYR A 79 14.87 13.45 19.51
C TYR A 79 14.23 14.62 20.27
N SER A 80 14.93 15.75 20.26
CA SER A 80 14.53 16.99 20.94
C SER A 80 14.49 18.16 19.96
N ARG A 81 13.93 19.30 20.41
CA ARG A 81 13.98 20.58 19.69
C ARG A 81 15.39 20.97 19.20
N ARG A 82 16.44 20.56 19.92
CA ARG A 82 17.83 20.92 19.61
C ARG A 82 18.48 19.99 18.57
N SER A 83 18.08 18.72 18.55
CA SER A 83 18.69 17.72 17.68
C SER A 83 17.94 17.55 16.36
N LEU A 84 16.63 17.80 16.34
CA LEU A 84 15.81 17.70 15.14
C LEU A 84 15.77 19.03 14.35
N PRO A 85 15.65 18.99 13.01
CA PRO A 85 15.51 20.19 12.20
C PRO A 85 14.27 21.01 12.57
N GLN A 86 14.37 22.34 12.55
CA GLN A 86 13.22 23.24 12.74
C GLN A 86 12.22 23.10 11.57
N GLY A 87 10.92 23.20 11.86
CA GLY A 87 9.84 23.09 10.88
C GLY A 87 9.54 21.67 10.38
N SER A 88 10.23 20.65 10.90
CA SER A 88 10.09 19.26 10.44
C SER A 88 9.08 18.47 11.28
N THR A 89 7.94 18.08 10.72
CA THR A 89 6.99 17.18 11.39
C THR A 89 7.38 15.70 11.31
N TYR A 90 8.36 15.37 10.46
CA TYR A 90 8.89 14.03 10.27
C TYR A 90 10.40 14.04 10.07
N TYR A 91 11.08 13.13 10.78
CA TYR A 91 12.51 12.91 10.66
C TYR A 91 12.79 11.40 10.60
N TYR A 92 13.72 10.99 9.73
CA TYR A 92 14.20 9.62 9.68
C TYR A 92 15.66 9.58 10.12
N ASP A 93 15.89 8.90 11.23
CA ASP A 93 17.23 8.62 11.76
C ASP A 93 17.73 7.30 11.16
N ASP A 94 18.56 7.40 10.12
CA ASP A 94 19.17 6.23 9.47
C ASP A 94 20.16 5.51 10.40
N THR A 95 20.72 6.20 11.40
CA THR A 95 21.70 5.60 12.32
C THR A 95 21.04 4.65 13.33
N GLN A 96 19.86 5.03 13.82
CA GLN A 96 19.06 4.23 14.75
C GLN A 96 17.94 3.44 14.04
N ASN A 97 17.79 3.60 12.72
CA ASN A 97 16.66 3.08 11.95
C ASN A 97 15.30 3.46 12.56
N THR A 98 15.17 4.74 12.95
CA THR A 98 14.03 5.27 13.70
C THR A 98 13.26 6.32 12.91
N HIS A 99 11.94 6.18 12.85
CA HIS A 99 11.02 7.15 12.26
C HIS A 99 10.42 8.00 13.37
N VAL A 100 10.65 9.31 13.31
CA VAL A 100 10.17 10.26 14.31
C VAL A 100 9.10 11.13 13.70
N PHE A 101 7.95 11.20 14.35
CA PHE A 101 6.81 12.03 13.98
C PHE A 101 6.53 13.01 15.12
N ARG A 102 6.33 14.29 14.80
CA ARG A 102 5.98 15.34 15.76
C ARG A 102 4.62 15.93 15.41
N THR A 103 3.72 15.94 16.38
CA THR A 103 2.38 16.52 16.26
C THR A 103 2.22 17.62 17.29
N VAL A 104 1.92 18.83 16.85
CA VAL A 104 1.64 19.97 17.74
C VAL A 104 0.15 20.01 18.04
N ILE A 105 -0.21 20.06 19.32
CA ILE A 105 -1.61 20.00 19.79
C ILE A 105 -1.88 21.21 20.68
N ALA A 106 -2.99 21.89 20.41
CA ALA A 106 -3.50 22.92 21.30
C ALA A 106 -4.20 22.27 22.49
N ARG A 107 -3.75 22.62 23.70
CA ARG A 107 -4.32 22.22 24.99
C ARG A 107 -4.53 23.47 25.87
N PRO A 108 -5.47 24.35 25.50
CA PRO A 108 -5.70 25.63 26.20
C PRO A 108 -6.23 25.43 27.62
N SER A 109 -6.95 24.34 27.87
CA SER A 109 -7.46 23.94 29.19
C SER A 109 -7.23 22.45 29.41
N PRO A 110 -7.19 21.98 30.67
CA PRO A 110 -7.18 20.55 30.97
C PRO A 110 -8.40 19.84 30.36
N VAL A 111 -8.18 18.66 29.78
CA VAL A 111 -9.21 17.81 29.17
C VAL A 111 -9.53 16.68 30.13
N ALA A 112 -10.80 16.46 30.46
CA ALA A 112 -11.16 15.36 31.36
C ALA A 112 -10.73 14.01 30.78
N ALA A 113 -10.34 13.07 31.65
CA ALA A 113 -9.86 11.76 31.21
C ALA A 113 -10.89 10.99 30.36
N SER A 114 -12.19 11.20 30.60
CA SER A 114 -13.29 10.63 29.79
C SER A 114 -13.32 11.15 28.36
N ASP A 115 -12.89 12.40 28.15
CA ASP A 115 -13.04 13.12 26.89
C ASP A 115 -11.73 13.13 26.09
N CYS A 116 -10.63 12.66 26.69
CA CYS A 116 -9.30 12.61 26.08
C CYS A 116 -9.28 11.98 24.67
N VAL A 117 -10.02 10.87 24.48
CA VAL A 117 -10.07 10.16 23.19
C VAL A 117 -10.75 10.99 22.10
N GLN A 118 -11.65 11.89 22.49
CA GLN A 118 -12.37 12.78 21.58
C GLN A 118 -11.64 14.10 21.35
N ASP A 119 -11.04 14.67 22.40
CA ASP A 119 -10.61 16.07 22.39
C ASP A 119 -9.08 16.24 22.36
N PHE A 120 -8.30 15.20 22.69
CA PHE A 120 -6.82 15.31 22.77
C PHE A 120 -6.08 14.34 21.84
N LEU A 121 -6.54 13.08 21.74
CA LEU A 121 -5.87 12.06 20.94
C LEU A 121 -5.99 12.22 19.41
N PRO A 122 -7.10 12.75 18.84
CA PRO A 122 -7.23 12.86 17.39
C PRO A 122 -6.15 13.73 16.74
N GLY A 123 -5.63 13.26 15.62
CA GLY A 123 -4.56 13.95 14.87
C GLY A 123 -3.15 13.56 15.29
N ILE A 124 -2.94 12.87 16.42
CA ILE A 124 -1.63 12.33 16.79
C ILE A 124 -1.20 11.24 15.81
N VAL A 125 -0.06 11.42 15.16
CA VAL A 125 0.45 10.46 14.17
C VAL A 125 0.77 9.12 14.84
N GLY A 126 0.11 8.06 14.38
CA GLY A 126 0.30 6.70 14.91
C GLY A 126 -0.49 6.39 16.17
N VAL A 127 -1.41 7.26 16.60
CA VAL A 127 -2.24 7.03 17.80
C VAL A 127 -2.99 5.71 17.80
N TYR A 128 -3.41 5.24 16.61
CA TYR A 128 -4.12 3.97 16.45
C TYR A 128 -3.21 2.73 16.58
N TYR A 129 -1.88 2.89 16.63
CA TYR A 129 -0.92 1.84 16.96
C TYR A 129 -0.49 1.87 18.44
N MET A 130 -0.92 2.85 19.24
CA MET A 130 -0.44 2.99 20.62
C MET A 130 -1.09 1.98 21.57
N THR A 131 -0.31 1.50 22.55
CA THR A 131 -0.85 0.68 23.64
C THR A 131 -1.75 1.48 24.56
N THR A 132 -2.58 0.77 25.32
CA THR A 132 -3.43 1.36 26.35
C THR A 132 -2.64 2.15 27.40
N ALA A 133 -1.43 1.70 27.76
CA ALA A 133 -0.55 2.39 28.70
C ALA A 133 -0.02 3.72 28.13
N THR A 134 0.41 3.74 26.87
CA THR A 134 0.86 4.96 26.19
C THR A 134 -0.28 5.96 26.03
N LEU A 135 -1.47 5.49 25.62
CA LEU A 135 -2.66 6.33 25.52
C LEU A 135 -3.04 6.92 26.89
N ALA A 136 -2.99 6.13 27.96
CA ALA A 136 -3.24 6.60 29.32
C ALA A 136 -2.22 7.68 29.75
N ALA A 137 -0.93 7.49 29.46
CA ALA A 137 0.10 8.48 29.77
C ALA A 137 -0.15 9.84 29.08
N LEU A 138 -0.60 9.81 27.82
CA LEU A 138 -1.00 11.01 27.07
C LEU A 138 -2.28 11.63 27.63
N CYS A 139 -3.27 10.82 28.01
CA CYS A 139 -4.51 11.32 28.63
C CYS A 139 -4.27 11.91 30.02
N ASP A 140 -3.36 11.36 30.80
CA ASP A 140 -2.94 11.95 32.08
C ASP A 140 -2.30 13.33 31.87
N CYS A 141 -1.50 13.49 30.81
CA CYS A 141 -1.01 14.81 30.41
C CYS A 141 -2.17 15.74 30.02
N ALA A 142 -3.13 15.26 29.23
CA ALA A 142 -4.28 16.05 28.81
C ALA A 142 -5.09 16.55 30.02
N ALA A 143 -5.28 15.70 31.04
CA ALA A 143 -6.02 16.00 32.25
C ALA A 143 -5.23 16.78 33.31
N ALA A 144 -3.91 16.89 33.16
CA ALA A 144 -3.07 17.53 34.16
C ALA A 144 -3.37 19.04 34.25
N PRO A 145 -3.57 19.58 35.48
CA PRO A 145 -3.94 20.98 35.68
C PRO A 145 -2.84 21.94 35.21
N ASN A 146 -1.58 21.54 35.40
CA ASN A 146 -0.42 22.29 34.93
C ASN A 146 0.11 21.68 33.64
N ILE A 147 0.42 22.50 32.65
CA ILE A 147 1.00 22.00 31.39
C ILE A 147 2.40 21.45 31.59
N SER A 148 3.17 21.99 32.53
CA SER A 148 4.53 21.56 32.85
C SER A 148 4.63 20.09 33.30
N SER A 149 3.58 19.52 33.88
CA SER A 149 3.56 18.08 34.23
C SER A 149 3.41 17.15 33.03
N CYS A 150 3.15 17.68 31.84
CA CYS A 150 3.22 16.93 30.59
C CYS A 150 4.65 16.74 30.09
N ASP A 151 5.61 17.56 30.53
CA ASP A 151 6.95 17.53 29.94
C ASP A 151 7.59 16.17 30.13
N LYS A 152 8.03 15.58 29.01
CA LYS A 152 8.62 14.24 28.94
C LYS A 152 7.72 13.10 29.43
N ARG A 153 6.41 13.32 29.59
CA ARG A 153 5.47 12.27 29.98
C ARG A 153 5.17 11.37 28.79
N GLY A 154 5.44 10.07 28.92
CA GLY A 154 5.26 9.13 27.83
C GLY A 154 5.55 7.68 28.23
N SER A 155 5.49 6.79 27.26
CA SER A 155 5.84 5.38 27.42
C SER A 155 6.33 4.79 26.10
N CYS A 156 7.16 3.76 26.21
CA CYS A 156 7.51 2.88 25.11
C CYS A 156 6.74 1.57 25.19
N TYR A 157 6.62 0.90 24.05
CA TYR A 157 5.99 -0.41 23.89
C TYR A 157 6.60 -1.18 22.73
N VAL A 158 6.33 -2.47 22.70
CA VAL A 158 6.88 -3.41 21.71
C VAL A 158 5.82 -3.80 20.68
N ASP A 159 6.23 -3.85 19.42
CA ASP A 159 5.38 -4.29 18.32
C ASP A 159 5.70 -5.75 17.99
N ARG A 160 4.67 -6.61 18.01
CA ARG A 160 4.80 -8.02 17.64
C ARG A 160 3.85 -8.43 16.53
N MET A 161 4.27 -9.42 15.75
CA MET A 161 3.40 -10.13 14.82
C MET A 161 3.60 -11.64 14.97
N ILE A 162 2.62 -12.33 15.56
CA ILE A 162 2.69 -13.78 15.82
C ILE A 162 4.03 -14.12 16.51
N THR A 163 4.23 -13.57 17.71
CA THR A 163 5.44 -13.72 18.56
C THR A 163 6.76 -13.17 18.01
N GLN A 164 6.83 -12.82 16.73
CA GLN A 164 8.01 -12.18 16.14
C GLN A 164 8.06 -10.70 16.55
N PHE A 165 9.22 -10.26 17.06
CA PHE A 165 9.51 -8.85 17.32
C PHE A 165 9.64 -8.07 16.00
N SER A 166 8.74 -7.12 15.79
CA SER A 166 8.68 -6.24 14.60
C SER A 166 9.42 -4.92 14.82
N GLY A 167 9.47 -4.44 16.06
CA GLY A 167 10.09 -3.17 16.41
C GLY A 167 9.61 -2.69 17.79
N HIS A 168 9.96 -1.46 18.11
CA HIS A 168 9.42 -0.78 19.28
C HIS A 168 9.05 0.66 18.97
N SER A 169 8.09 1.17 19.72
CA SER A 169 7.59 2.54 19.60
C SER A 169 7.69 3.24 20.94
N CYS A 170 7.99 4.52 20.93
CA CYS A 170 7.90 5.41 22.10
C CYS A 170 7.06 6.62 21.74
N ALA A 171 6.15 7.01 22.61
CA ALA A 171 5.43 8.27 22.46
C ALA A 171 5.47 9.07 23.75
N TRP A 172 5.71 10.37 23.63
CA TRP A 172 5.76 11.29 24.78
C TRP A 172 5.29 12.69 24.40
N ALA A 173 4.84 13.41 25.41
CA ALA A 173 4.51 14.82 25.33
C ALA A 173 5.72 15.68 25.78
N THR A 174 5.94 16.80 25.09
CA THR A 174 6.82 17.89 25.52
C THR A 174 6.03 19.19 25.53
N THR A 175 6.32 20.08 26.48
CA THR A 175 5.62 21.36 26.55
C THR A 175 6.14 22.34 25.50
N GLY A 176 5.23 23.08 24.87
CA GLY A 176 5.55 24.02 23.81
C GLY A 176 5.45 23.40 22.41
N ASP A 177 5.87 24.18 21.42
CA ASP A 177 5.96 23.80 20.02
C ASP A 177 7.42 23.48 19.68
N ASP A 178 7.77 22.19 19.73
CA ASP A 178 9.10 21.71 19.38
C ASP A 178 9.35 21.67 17.86
N VAL A 179 8.32 21.87 17.03
CA VAL A 179 8.48 21.91 15.57
C VAL A 179 8.99 23.29 15.16
N GLU A 180 8.32 24.36 15.60
CA GLU A 180 8.75 25.74 15.34
C GLU A 180 9.80 26.24 16.33
N GLY A 181 9.99 25.52 17.44
CA GLY A 181 10.95 25.87 18.49
C GLY A 181 10.47 26.99 19.41
N THR A 182 9.16 27.18 19.54
CA THR A 182 8.54 28.23 20.34
C THR A 182 7.81 27.64 21.54
N ASP A 183 7.56 28.44 22.59
CA ASP A 183 6.86 27.98 23.80
C ASP A 183 5.52 28.73 24.01
N PRO A 184 4.57 28.62 23.06
CA PRO A 184 3.26 29.23 23.23
C PRO A 184 2.50 28.60 24.40
N ALA A 185 1.75 29.43 25.13
CA ALA A 185 0.94 28.97 26.24
C ALA A 185 -0.16 28.00 25.75
N GLY A 186 -0.36 26.90 26.48
CA GLY A 186 -1.41 25.93 26.14
C GLY A 186 -1.11 25.08 24.93
N VAL A 187 0.16 24.83 24.59
CA VAL A 187 0.57 23.97 23.48
C VAL A 187 1.46 22.85 23.97
N VAL A 188 1.25 21.65 23.42
CA VAL A 188 2.03 20.45 23.69
C VAL A 188 2.45 19.84 22.35
N THR A 189 3.70 19.40 22.25
CA THR A 189 4.16 18.57 21.13
C THR A 189 4.17 17.11 21.56
N VAL A 190 3.44 16.27 20.83
CA VAL A 190 3.51 14.81 20.99
C VAL A 190 4.48 14.27 19.95
N THR A 191 5.55 13.64 20.43
CA THR A 191 6.52 12.96 19.59
C THR A 191 6.26 11.46 19.64
N HIS A 192 6.19 10.84 18.47
CA HIS A 192 6.08 9.39 18.31
C HIS A 192 7.29 8.90 17.52
N ALA A 193 8.12 8.07 18.15
CA ALA A 193 9.31 7.47 17.56
C ALA A 193 9.11 5.97 17.40
N TYR A 194 9.18 5.47 16.16
CA TYR A 194 9.12 4.05 15.85
C TYR A 194 10.47 3.55 15.32
N THR A 195 11.04 2.57 16.02
CA THR A 195 12.30 1.92 15.68
C THR A 195 12.02 0.54 15.13
N ALA A 196 12.22 0.35 13.82
CA ALA A 196 11.97 -0.94 13.18
C ALA A 196 13.04 -1.96 13.57
N ALA A 197 12.62 -3.21 13.84
CA ALA A 197 13.54 -4.29 14.16
C ALA A 197 14.50 -4.57 13.00
N LEU A 198 15.73 -4.94 13.35
CA LEU A 198 16.67 -5.45 12.37
C LEU A 198 16.24 -6.84 11.93
N LEU A 199 16.04 -7.00 10.63
CA LEU A 199 15.74 -8.30 10.06
C LEU A 199 17.01 -9.14 10.01
N LEU A 200 16.90 -10.40 10.42
CA LEU A 200 17.99 -11.37 10.28
C LEU A 200 18.50 -11.39 8.83
N PRO A 201 19.82 -11.45 8.60
CA PRO A 201 20.38 -11.45 7.26
C PRO A 201 19.77 -12.53 6.35
N GLN A 202 19.50 -13.71 6.92
CA GLN A 202 18.84 -14.83 6.24
C GLN A 202 17.45 -14.45 5.73
N TRP A 203 16.64 -13.75 6.54
CA TRP A 203 15.30 -13.29 6.16
C TRP A 203 15.36 -12.25 5.04
N ARG A 204 16.34 -11.34 5.07
CA ARG A 204 16.53 -10.34 4.00
C ARG A 204 16.89 -10.99 2.68
N TRP A 205 17.82 -11.94 2.70
CA TRP A 205 18.19 -12.71 1.51
C TRP A 205 17.03 -13.56 0.99
N LEU A 206 16.25 -14.18 1.88
CA LEU A 206 15.05 -14.91 1.50
C LEU A 206 14.06 -14.00 0.75
N LYS A 207 13.74 -12.82 1.29
CA LYS A 207 12.87 -11.83 0.62
C LYS A 207 13.44 -11.40 -0.74
N PHE A 208 14.74 -11.16 -0.82
CA PHE A 208 15.38 -10.76 -2.08
C PHE A 208 15.32 -11.85 -3.15
N ILE A 209 15.71 -13.08 -2.80
CA ILE A 209 15.62 -14.23 -3.72
C ILE A 209 14.16 -14.45 -4.14
N TYR A 210 13.22 -14.39 -3.20
CA TYR A 210 11.79 -14.49 -3.48
C TYR A 210 11.33 -13.45 -4.51
N ARG A 211 11.70 -12.18 -4.32
CA ARG A 211 11.35 -11.09 -5.25
C ARG A 211 11.98 -11.27 -6.62
N ILE A 212 13.23 -11.74 -6.70
CA ILE A 212 13.90 -12.06 -7.98
C ILE A 212 13.15 -13.19 -8.69
N LEU A 213 12.79 -14.26 -7.98
CA LEU A 213 12.00 -15.37 -8.54
C LEU A 213 10.64 -14.88 -9.04
N MET A 214 9.93 -14.05 -8.27
CA MET A 214 8.66 -13.45 -8.70
C MET A 214 8.81 -12.58 -9.95
N THR A 215 9.85 -11.75 -10.03
CA THR A 215 10.15 -10.97 -11.25
C THR A 215 10.41 -11.88 -12.44
N CYS A 216 11.18 -12.97 -12.27
CA CYS A 216 11.44 -13.96 -13.31
C CYS A 216 10.15 -14.67 -13.76
N VAL A 217 9.27 -15.04 -12.83
CA VAL A 217 7.97 -15.66 -13.15
C VAL A 217 7.10 -14.72 -13.97
N VAL A 218 7.00 -13.44 -13.57
CA VAL A 218 6.24 -12.43 -14.32
C VAL A 218 6.86 -12.22 -15.71
N ALA A 219 8.19 -12.10 -15.80
CA ALA A 219 8.89 -11.96 -17.07
C ALA A 219 8.64 -13.14 -18.01
N TYR A 220 8.74 -14.37 -17.49
CA TYR A 220 8.46 -15.59 -18.24
C TYR A 220 7.02 -15.64 -18.75
N ARG A 221 6.05 -15.30 -17.89
CA ARG A 221 4.62 -15.25 -18.28
C ARG A 221 4.35 -14.18 -19.34
N LEU A 222 4.90 -12.99 -19.19
CA LEU A 222 4.83 -11.94 -20.19
C LEU A 222 5.48 -12.37 -21.52
N HIS A 223 6.59 -13.12 -21.46
CA HIS A 223 7.20 -13.63 -22.68
C HIS A 223 6.30 -14.64 -23.39
N VAL A 224 5.93 -15.73 -22.70
CA VAL A 224 5.22 -16.87 -23.30
C VAL A 224 3.78 -16.52 -23.66
N GLN A 225 3.06 -15.78 -22.81
CA GLN A 225 1.62 -15.52 -22.98
C GLN A 225 1.31 -14.18 -23.66
N TYR A 226 2.32 -13.34 -23.90
CA TYR A 226 2.12 -12.06 -24.58
C TYR A 226 3.07 -11.86 -25.76
N ASN A 227 4.38 -11.84 -25.49
CA ASN A 227 5.37 -11.47 -26.51
C ASN A 227 5.40 -12.45 -27.68
N VAL A 228 5.31 -13.76 -27.40
CA VAL A 228 5.24 -14.81 -28.43
C VAL A 228 4.01 -14.64 -29.33
N HIS A 229 2.83 -14.37 -28.75
CA HIS A 229 1.61 -14.19 -29.53
C HIS A 229 1.60 -12.90 -30.37
N VAL A 230 2.18 -11.82 -29.85
CA VAL A 230 2.37 -10.58 -30.62
C VAL A 230 3.30 -10.83 -31.82
N ALA A 231 4.40 -11.56 -31.61
CA ALA A 231 5.32 -11.93 -32.69
C ALA A 231 4.67 -12.86 -33.72
N ALA A 232 3.88 -13.83 -33.27
CA ALA A 232 3.14 -14.74 -34.14
C ALA A 232 2.11 -13.98 -34.99
N LEU A 233 1.36 -13.04 -34.41
CA LEU A 233 0.40 -12.20 -35.13
C LEU A 233 1.11 -11.36 -36.21
N GLU A 234 2.24 -10.74 -35.86
CA GLU A 234 3.03 -9.97 -36.82
C GLU A 234 3.53 -10.84 -37.98
N LYS A 235 4.02 -12.05 -37.68
CA LYS A 235 4.45 -13.01 -38.71
C LYS A 235 3.28 -13.42 -39.62
N THR A 236 2.13 -13.74 -39.05
CA THR A 236 0.93 -14.13 -39.81
C THR A 236 0.45 -13.01 -40.72
N LEU A 237 0.42 -11.76 -40.24
CA LEU A 237 0.01 -10.60 -41.05
C LEU A 237 1.00 -10.30 -42.19
N ARG A 238 2.30 -10.49 -41.96
CA ARG A 238 3.32 -10.32 -43.01
C ARG A 238 3.21 -11.36 -44.12
N ILE A 239 2.84 -12.60 -43.78
CA ILE A 239 2.78 -13.71 -44.73
C ILE A 239 1.42 -13.78 -45.44
N HIS A 240 0.33 -13.74 -44.68
CA HIS A 240 -1.01 -14.07 -45.18
C HIS A 240 -1.96 -12.86 -45.29
N GLY A 241 -1.64 -11.72 -44.69
CA GLY A 241 -2.59 -10.62 -44.52
C GLY A 241 -3.73 -10.96 -43.55
N HIS A 242 -4.81 -10.17 -43.56
CA HIS A 242 -5.95 -10.35 -42.65
C HIS A 242 -7.11 -11.16 -43.25
N ARG A 243 -7.15 -11.35 -44.58
CA ARG A 243 -8.10 -12.22 -45.29
C ARG A 243 -7.48 -12.81 -46.54
N ARG A 244 -8.00 -13.96 -46.98
CA ARG A 244 -7.49 -14.77 -48.11
C ARG A 244 -7.93 -14.26 -49.48
N ASP A 245 -8.96 -13.43 -49.55
CA ASP A 245 -9.60 -12.89 -50.76
C ASP A 245 -9.03 -11.53 -51.22
N LEU A 246 -8.04 -11.01 -50.50
CA LEU A 246 -7.53 -9.67 -50.75
C LEU A 246 -6.44 -9.64 -51.81
N VAL A 247 -6.74 -8.94 -52.90
CA VAL A 247 -5.79 -8.59 -53.95
C VAL A 247 -5.25 -7.18 -53.69
N GLY A 248 -3.94 -6.99 -53.80
CA GLY A 248 -3.28 -5.68 -53.70
C GLY A 248 -2.32 -5.52 -52.52
N LYS A 249 -1.64 -4.37 -52.44
CA LYS A 249 -0.67 -4.04 -51.38
C LYS A 249 -1.37 -3.40 -50.19
N TRP A 250 -1.25 -4.01 -49.02
CA TRP A 250 -1.88 -3.49 -47.79
C TRP A 250 -0.85 -3.10 -46.75
N ARG A 251 -1.12 -2.01 -46.04
CA ARG A 251 -0.36 -1.58 -44.87
C ARG A 251 -1.16 -1.82 -43.60
N TYR A 252 -0.53 -2.51 -42.67
CA TYR A 252 -1.06 -2.78 -41.34
C TYR A 252 -0.30 -1.98 -40.31
N THR A 253 -1.03 -1.35 -39.40
CA THR A 253 -0.47 -0.80 -38.16
C THR A 253 -0.89 -1.69 -37.01
N LEU A 254 0.10 -2.32 -36.36
CA LEU A 254 -0.11 -3.17 -35.20
C LEU A 254 -0.12 -2.30 -33.94
N VAL A 255 -1.30 -2.20 -33.32
CA VAL A 255 -1.50 -1.51 -32.03
C VAL A 255 -1.45 -2.55 -30.92
N ILE A 256 -0.40 -2.48 -30.11
CA ILE A 256 -0.10 -3.46 -29.07
C ILE A 256 -0.58 -2.92 -27.72
N GLY A 257 -1.46 -3.66 -27.04
CA GLY A 257 -2.11 -3.20 -25.82
C GLY A 257 -1.31 -3.43 -24.53
N ASP A 258 -1.98 -3.24 -23.40
CA ASP A 258 -1.49 -3.50 -22.06
C ASP A 258 -1.49 -5.01 -21.72
N PRO A 259 -0.34 -5.63 -21.39
CA PRO A 259 -0.29 -7.04 -20.98
C PRO A 259 -0.68 -7.30 -19.52
N THR A 260 -0.96 -6.25 -18.72
CA THR A 260 -1.22 -6.34 -17.28
C THR A 260 -2.31 -7.36 -16.94
N VAL A 261 -3.36 -7.44 -17.75
CA VAL A 261 -4.47 -8.39 -17.53
C VAL A 261 -3.98 -9.83 -17.40
N LEU A 262 -2.96 -10.24 -18.16
CA LEU A 262 -2.45 -11.62 -18.12
C LEU A 262 -1.83 -11.95 -16.75
N VAL A 263 -1.17 -10.98 -16.14
CA VAL A 263 -0.57 -11.11 -14.81
C VAL A 263 -1.67 -11.09 -13.75
N LEU A 264 -2.63 -10.15 -13.86
CA LEU A 264 -3.72 -9.99 -12.90
C LEU A 264 -4.70 -11.15 -12.87
N THR A 265 -4.90 -11.85 -13.99
CA THR A 265 -5.84 -12.98 -14.05
C THR A 265 -5.31 -14.26 -13.42
N ASN A 266 -4.02 -14.34 -13.10
CA ASN A 266 -3.42 -15.53 -12.51
C ASN A 266 -3.40 -15.43 -10.97
N PRO A 267 -4.21 -16.20 -10.24
CA PRO A 267 -4.29 -16.07 -8.79
C PRO A 267 -3.02 -16.49 -8.08
N ALA A 268 -2.21 -17.40 -8.64
CA ALA A 268 -0.93 -17.77 -8.02
C ALA A 268 0.05 -16.59 -8.01
N ILE A 269 0.06 -15.79 -9.08
CA ILE A 269 0.89 -14.57 -9.14
C ILE A 269 0.34 -13.52 -8.16
N GLY A 270 -0.98 -13.31 -8.16
CA GLY A 270 -1.65 -12.40 -7.23
C GLY A 270 -1.33 -12.76 -5.77
N LEU A 271 -1.50 -14.03 -5.39
CA LEU A 271 -1.17 -14.54 -4.05
C LEU A 271 0.31 -14.41 -3.72
N GLY A 272 1.22 -14.58 -4.69
CA GLY A 272 2.63 -14.32 -4.48
C GLY A 272 2.91 -12.86 -4.13
N PHE A 273 2.25 -11.91 -4.80
CA PHE A 273 2.36 -10.50 -4.43
C PHE A 273 1.72 -10.18 -3.07
N VAL A 274 0.60 -10.82 -2.73
CA VAL A 274 0.01 -10.71 -1.37
C VAL A 274 1.02 -11.18 -0.33
N LEU A 275 1.65 -12.35 -0.55
CA LEU A 275 2.67 -12.87 0.35
C LEU A 275 3.86 -11.91 0.49
N ASP A 276 4.36 -11.32 -0.60
CA ASP A 276 5.43 -10.32 -0.55
C ASP A 276 5.09 -9.13 0.35
N VAL A 277 3.85 -8.64 0.30
CA VAL A 277 3.37 -7.55 1.17
C VAL A 277 3.32 -8.00 2.63
N TRP A 278 2.84 -9.22 2.89
CA TRP A 278 2.81 -9.81 4.24
C TRP A 278 4.20 -10.07 4.83
N LEU A 279 5.20 -10.39 4.01
CA LEU A 279 6.61 -10.49 4.44
C LEU A 279 7.24 -9.11 4.77
N SER A 280 6.50 -8.03 4.55
CA SER A 280 6.96 -6.64 4.65
C SER A 280 6.06 -5.76 5.53
N THR A 281 5.25 -6.36 6.41
CA THR A 281 4.24 -5.66 7.22
C THR A 281 4.78 -4.46 8.00
N ASP A 282 5.96 -4.57 8.60
CA ASP A 282 6.54 -3.47 9.38
C ASP A 282 6.75 -2.21 8.52
N ASN A 283 7.23 -2.41 7.30
CA ASN A 283 7.48 -1.31 6.36
C ASN A 283 6.18 -0.78 5.76
N VAL A 284 5.15 -1.62 5.64
CA VAL A 284 3.78 -1.19 5.31
C VAL A 284 3.23 -0.30 6.42
N GLY A 285 3.37 -0.68 7.69
CA GLY A 285 2.95 0.15 8.83
C GLY A 285 3.62 1.52 8.81
N VAL A 286 4.95 1.56 8.64
CA VAL A 286 5.71 2.82 8.52
C VAL A 286 5.29 3.64 7.31
N ALA A 287 5.04 3.01 6.16
CA ALA A 287 4.54 3.70 4.98
C ALA A 287 3.14 4.29 5.24
N THR A 288 2.27 3.58 5.95
CA THR A 288 0.96 4.09 6.38
C THR A 288 1.11 5.31 7.28
N LEU A 289 2.00 5.29 8.27
CA LEU A 289 2.27 6.46 9.13
C LEU A 289 2.75 7.68 8.33
N ARG A 290 3.64 7.46 7.35
CA ARG A 290 4.16 8.52 6.47
C ARG A 290 3.09 9.15 5.57
N THR A 291 1.91 8.55 5.41
CA THR A 291 0.82 9.17 4.63
C THR A 291 0.31 10.47 5.26
N SER A 292 0.49 10.64 6.57
CA SER A 292 0.17 11.89 7.27
C SER A 292 1.11 13.05 6.93
N GLN A 293 2.27 12.78 6.32
CA GLN A 293 3.34 13.75 6.09
C GLN A 293 3.26 14.33 4.67
N THR A 294 2.26 15.19 4.45
CA THR A 294 1.99 15.79 3.12
C THR A 294 2.89 16.98 2.77
N SER A 295 3.70 17.48 3.72
CA SER A 295 4.60 18.62 3.51
C SER A 295 5.83 18.27 2.65
N ASP A 296 6.30 17.03 2.71
CA ASP A 296 7.39 16.53 1.87
C ASP A 296 6.83 15.77 0.65
N LEU A 297 6.88 16.43 -0.51
CA LEU A 297 6.40 15.87 -1.78
C LEU A 297 7.16 14.59 -2.18
N TRP A 298 8.47 14.53 -1.93
CA TRP A 298 9.28 13.38 -2.30
C TRP A 298 8.96 12.17 -1.41
N LEU A 299 8.85 12.39 -0.10
CA LEU A 299 8.40 11.36 0.84
C LEU A 299 6.99 10.86 0.49
N THR A 300 6.10 11.78 0.11
CA THR A 300 4.73 11.46 -0.31
C THR A 300 4.73 10.57 -1.56
N VAL A 301 5.48 10.94 -2.60
CA VAL A 301 5.60 10.14 -3.84
C VAL A 301 6.18 8.75 -3.54
N ARG A 302 7.27 8.68 -2.74
CA ARG A 302 7.90 7.42 -2.32
C ARG A 302 6.92 6.52 -1.56
N THR A 303 6.12 7.12 -0.69
CA THR A 303 5.09 6.43 0.11
C THR A 303 3.96 5.89 -0.77
N ILE A 304 3.43 6.71 -1.70
CA ILE A 304 2.39 6.28 -2.65
C ILE A 304 2.90 5.13 -3.52
N LEU A 305 4.13 5.22 -4.04
CA LEU A 305 4.71 4.17 -4.87
C LEU A 305 4.88 2.86 -4.09
N TYR A 306 5.30 2.93 -2.83
CA TYR A 306 5.42 1.75 -1.96
C TYR A 306 4.04 1.14 -1.64
N LEU A 307 3.08 1.96 -1.20
CA LEU A 307 1.73 1.53 -0.85
C LEU A 307 0.91 1.06 -2.06
N SER A 308 1.31 1.40 -3.29
CA SER A 308 0.69 0.86 -4.50
C SER A 308 0.68 -0.68 -4.55
N ARG A 309 1.54 -1.35 -3.75
CA ARG A 309 1.54 -2.81 -3.58
C ARG A 309 0.26 -3.35 -2.94
N ILE A 310 -0.49 -2.56 -2.17
CA ILE A 310 -1.72 -2.97 -1.48
C ILE A 310 -2.84 -3.37 -2.45
N VAL A 311 -2.80 -2.85 -3.69
CA VAL A 311 -3.76 -3.22 -4.75
C VAL A 311 -3.76 -4.72 -5.05
N TRP A 312 -2.65 -5.43 -4.76
CA TRP A 312 -2.55 -6.86 -4.97
C TRP A 312 -3.51 -7.67 -4.10
N PHE A 313 -3.93 -7.15 -2.94
CA PHE A 313 -5.00 -7.76 -2.15
C PHE A 313 -6.29 -7.84 -2.97
N ALA A 314 -6.72 -6.72 -3.54
CA ALA A 314 -7.90 -6.64 -4.40
C ALA A 314 -7.78 -7.52 -5.65
N TYR A 315 -6.64 -7.48 -6.34
CA TYR A 315 -6.43 -8.29 -7.55
C TYR A 315 -6.42 -9.79 -7.28
N ALA A 316 -5.73 -10.23 -6.22
CA ALA A 316 -5.72 -11.64 -5.82
C ALA A 316 -7.15 -12.10 -5.49
N ALA A 317 -7.89 -11.31 -4.70
CA ALA A 317 -9.26 -11.62 -4.33
C ALA A 317 -10.20 -11.73 -5.54
N LEU A 318 -10.11 -10.80 -6.51
CA LEU A 318 -10.88 -10.85 -7.75
C LEU A 318 -10.52 -12.06 -8.61
N SER A 319 -9.23 -12.38 -8.74
CA SER A 319 -8.77 -13.54 -9.52
C SER A 319 -9.23 -14.88 -8.91
N LEU A 320 -9.16 -15.01 -7.59
CA LEU A 320 -9.66 -16.18 -6.84
C LEU A 320 -11.18 -16.28 -6.95
N THR A 321 -11.90 -15.17 -6.79
CA THR A 321 -13.36 -15.13 -6.94
C THR A 321 -13.77 -15.60 -8.34
N ASN A 322 -13.07 -15.15 -9.38
CA ASN A 322 -13.31 -15.58 -10.76
C ASN A 322 -13.09 -17.10 -10.96
N GLU A 323 -12.02 -17.69 -10.40
CA GLU A 323 -11.81 -19.14 -10.46
C GLU A 323 -12.88 -19.92 -9.68
N LEU A 324 -13.25 -19.45 -8.50
CA LEU A 324 -14.30 -20.07 -7.68
C LEU A 324 -15.66 -20.01 -8.38
N LEU A 325 -16.02 -18.87 -8.97
CA LEU A 325 -17.27 -18.72 -9.72
C LEU A 325 -17.29 -19.62 -10.95
N LYS A 326 -16.19 -19.76 -11.68
CA LYS A 326 -16.06 -20.69 -12.81
C LYS A 326 -16.22 -22.15 -12.38
N LYS A 327 -15.53 -22.53 -11.30
CA LYS A 327 -15.62 -23.89 -10.73
C LYS A 327 -17.06 -24.25 -10.34
N HIS A 328 -17.83 -23.28 -9.84
CA HIS A 328 -19.23 -23.46 -9.45
C HIS A 328 -20.25 -23.03 -10.51
N LYS A 329 -19.83 -22.67 -11.73
CA LYS A 329 -20.68 -22.17 -12.83
C LYS A 329 -21.59 -20.99 -12.43
N LYS A 330 -21.11 -20.14 -11.54
CA LYS A 330 -21.82 -19.00 -10.93
C LYS A 330 -21.37 -17.64 -11.48
N GLU A 331 -20.69 -17.61 -12.63
CA GLU A 331 -20.16 -16.39 -13.27
C GLU A 331 -21.22 -15.30 -13.45
N HIS A 332 -22.48 -15.70 -13.74
CA HIS A 332 -23.61 -14.78 -13.87
C HIS A 332 -23.85 -13.91 -12.62
N LEU A 333 -23.42 -14.33 -11.41
CA LEU A 333 -23.57 -13.58 -10.16
C LEU A 333 -22.58 -12.43 -10.00
N PHE A 334 -21.63 -12.26 -10.92
CA PHE A 334 -20.56 -11.28 -10.78
C PHE A 334 -20.35 -10.48 -12.07
N ALA A 335 -20.33 -9.15 -11.94
CA ALA A 335 -20.07 -8.27 -13.06
C ALA A 335 -18.56 -8.03 -13.21
N ALA A 336 -18.08 -7.88 -14.44
CA ALA A 336 -16.68 -7.55 -14.70
C ALA A 336 -16.31 -6.21 -14.06
N VAL A 337 -15.23 -6.22 -13.28
CA VAL A 337 -14.69 -5.04 -12.60
C VAL A 337 -13.42 -4.61 -13.31
N ASP A 338 -13.32 -3.33 -13.63
CA ASP A 338 -12.15 -2.77 -14.29
C ASP A 338 -10.94 -2.71 -13.33
N PRO A 339 -9.80 -3.33 -13.66
CA PRO A 339 -8.63 -3.32 -12.79
C PRO A 339 -8.04 -1.93 -12.52
N THR A 340 -8.13 -1.01 -13.47
CA THR A 340 -7.63 0.36 -13.28
C THR A 340 -8.50 1.13 -12.30
N ILE A 341 -9.83 0.99 -12.41
CA ILE A 341 -10.76 1.56 -11.43
C ILE A 341 -10.47 0.97 -10.05
N VAL A 342 -10.26 -0.35 -9.94
CA VAL A 342 -9.89 -1.00 -8.68
C VAL A 342 -8.62 -0.39 -8.10
N ALA A 343 -7.57 -0.20 -8.90
CA ALA A 343 -6.34 0.43 -8.42
C ALA A 343 -6.56 1.83 -7.85
N VAL A 344 -7.31 2.67 -8.56
CA VAL A 344 -7.63 4.03 -8.13
C VAL A 344 -8.48 4.01 -6.85
N THR A 345 -9.51 3.17 -6.80
CA THR A 345 -10.38 3.02 -5.64
C THR A 345 -9.60 2.56 -4.41
N ILE A 346 -8.75 1.53 -4.53
CA ILE A 346 -7.95 1.03 -3.41
C ILE A 346 -6.95 2.07 -2.94
N ALA A 347 -6.33 2.84 -3.86
CA ALA A 347 -5.41 3.91 -3.48
C ALA A 347 -6.11 5.00 -2.65
N ILE A 348 -7.27 5.49 -3.10
CA ILE A 348 -8.06 6.51 -2.37
C ILE A 348 -8.54 5.93 -1.04
N TYR A 349 -9.06 4.71 -1.05
CA TYR A 349 -9.62 4.06 0.13
C TYR A 349 -8.57 3.80 1.20
N CYS A 350 -7.37 3.33 0.82
CA CYS A 350 -6.25 3.12 1.73
C CYS A 350 -5.85 4.43 2.44
N PHE A 351 -5.74 5.52 1.70
CA PHE A 351 -5.41 6.84 2.27
C PHE A 351 -6.52 7.32 3.21
N ALA A 352 -7.78 7.26 2.76
CA ALA A 352 -8.94 7.67 3.55
C ALA A 352 -9.05 6.87 4.85
N LEU A 353 -8.88 5.55 4.81
CA LEU A 353 -8.94 4.69 6.00
C LEU A 353 -7.82 5.05 7.00
N SER A 354 -6.60 5.28 6.51
CA SER A 354 -5.46 5.64 7.36
C SER A 354 -5.66 7.00 8.03
N TRP A 355 -6.16 7.99 7.27
CA TRP A 355 -6.54 9.29 7.80
C TRP A 355 -7.65 9.17 8.84
N MET A 356 -8.74 8.47 8.50
CA MET A 356 -9.87 8.28 9.42
C MET A 356 -9.44 7.58 10.73
N ALA A 357 -8.55 6.59 10.66
CA ALA A 357 -8.02 5.90 11.84
C ALA A 357 -7.26 6.83 12.81
N GLN A 358 -6.70 7.94 12.32
CA GLN A 358 -5.97 8.92 13.11
C GLN A 358 -6.86 10.03 13.69
N TYR A 359 -7.97 10.37 13.02
CA TYR A 359 -8.80 11.53 13.39
C TYR A 359 -10.17 11.17 13.98
N ILE A 360 -10.68 9.95 13.76
CA ILE A 360 -12.01 9.55 14.25
C ILE A 360 -11.87 8.79 15.59
N PRO A 361 -12.39 9.32 16.72
CA PRO A 361 -12.24 8.71 18.05
C PRO A 361 -12.69 7.24 18.11
N VAL A 362 -13.82 6.92 17.47
CA VAL A 362 -14.35 5.55 17.43
C VAL A 362 -13.38 4.58 16.75
N LEU A 363 -12.68 5.02 15.70
CA LEU A 363 -11.70 4.18 15.02
C LEU A 363 -10.43 4.04 15.86
N ILE A 364 -9.97 5.10 16.54
CA ILE A 364 -8.84 5.02 17.49
C ILE A 364 -9.12 3.95 18.54
N SER A 365 -10.29 3.99 19.18
CA SER A 365 -10.70 2.98 20.16
C SER A 365 -10.81 1.58 19.55
N ALA A 366 -11.40 1.45 18.36
CA ALA A 366 -11.54 0.16 17.69
C ALA A 366 -10.18 -0.47 17.37
N PHE A 367 -9.23 0.30 16.84
CA PHE A 367 -7.87 -0.18 16.55
C PHE A 367 -7.12 -0.53 17.83
N SER A 368 -7.25 0.27 18.89
CA SER A 368 -6.67 -0.05 20.20
C SER A 368 -7.17 -1.41 20.70
N VAL A 369 -8.48 -1.69 20.61
CA VAL A 369 -9.04 -3.00 20.98
C VAL A 369 -8.50 -4.11 20.08
N ILE A 370 -8.47 -3.91 18.76
CA ILE A 370 -7.97 -4.90 17.79
C ILE A 370 -6.53 -5.30 18.10
N TYR A 371 -5.64 -4.33 18.34
CA TYR A 371 -4.22 -4.58 18.59
C TYR A 371 -3.93 -5.16 19.98
N ASN A 372 -4.83 -4.96 20.95
CA ASN A 372 -4.71 -5.52 22.30
C ASN A 372 -5.49 -6.84 22.48
N CYS A 373 -6.31 -7.26 21.51
CA CYS A 373 -7.21 -8.40 21.67
C CYS A 373 -6.48 -9.75 21.82
N LEU A 374 -5.35 -9.91 21.13
CA LEU A 374 -4.54 -11.13 21.14
C LEU A 374 -3.34 -11.05 22.08
N VAL A 375 -3.18 -9.92 22.78
CA VAL A 375 -2.09 -9.71 23.73
C VAL A 375 -2.43 -10.41 25.04
N PRO A 376 -1.52 -11.25 25.59
CA PRO A 376 -1.73 -11.89 26.89
C PRO A 376 -1.95 -10.87 28.03
N ALA A 377 -2.72 -11.25 29.04
CA ALA A 377 -3.12 -10.34 30.11
C ALA A 377 -1.95 -9.83 30.96
N ASP A 378 -0.88 -10.62 31.08
CA ASP A 378 0.34 -10.34 31.85
C ASP A 378 1.24 -9.26 31.22
N VAL A 379 1.17 -9.07 29.90
CA VAL A 379 1.97 -8.10 29.13
C VAL A 379 1.11 -7.02 28.48
N LYS A 380 -0.15 -6.90 28.92
CA LYS A 380 -1.11 -5.94 28.36
C LYS A 380 -0.67 -4.51 28.69
N GLY A 381 -0.54 -3.68 27.65
CA GLY A 381 0.00 -2.32 27.77
C GLY A 381 1.49 -2.23 27.47
N GLU A 382 2.21 -3.35 27.49
CA GLU A 382 3.65 -3.45 27.17
C GLU A 382 3.88 -3.71 25.67
N GLU A 383 2.96 -4.44 25.04
CA GLU A 383 3.05 -4.82 23.63
C GLU A 383 1.72 -4.68 22.86
N ILE A 384 1.83 -4.60 21.54
CA ILE A 384 0.72 -4.74 20.59
C ILE A 384 0.92 -5.96 19.70
N GLU A 385 -0.19 -6.55 19.26
CA GLU A 385 -0.18 -7.67 18.32
C GLU A 385 -0.81 -7.27 16.98
N LEU A 386 0.02 -7.23 15.93
CA LEU A 386 -0.30 -6.67 14.62
C LEU A 386 -1.12 -7.61 13.73
N ILE A 387 -1.12 -8.92 13.98
CA ILE A 387 -1.72 -9.91 13.06
C ILE A 387 -3.20 -9.64 12.76
N LEU A 388 -3.99 -9.29 13.78
CA LEU A 388 -5.42 -9.06 13.61
C LEU A 388 -5.68 -7.77 12.82
N GLY A 389 -4.97 -6.69 13.16
CA GLY A 389 -5.07 -5.43 12.42
C GLY A 389 -4.66 -5.56 10.95
N CYS A 390 -3.54 -6.24 10.67
CA CYS A 390 -3.08 -6.54 9.32
C CYS A 390 -4.08 -7.40 8.53
N SER A 391 -4.70 -8.39 9.20
CA SER A 391 -5.72 -9.26 8.61
C SER A 391 -7.00 -8.49 8.25
N ILE A 392 -7.50 -7.65 9.16
CA ILE A 392 -8.68 -6.80 8.94
C ILE A 392 -8.39 -5.80 7.81
N PHE A 393 -7.22 -5.15 7.84
CA PHE A 393 -6.82 -4.22 6.79
C PHE A 393 -6.80 -4.91 5.41
N THR A 394 -6.19 -6.10 5.33
CA THR A 394 -6.17 -6.91 4.11
C THR A 394 -7.59 -7.28 3.66
N ALA A 395 -8.43 -7.78 4.57
CA ALA A 395 -9.82 -8.16 4.27
C ALA A 395 -10.63 -6.97 3.76
N THR A 396 -10.40 -5.78 4.31
CA THR A 396 -11.10 -4.58 3.89
C THR A 396 -10.76 -4.22 2.44
N MET A 397 -9.49 -4.38 2.03
CA MET A 397 -9.06 -4.17 0.64
C MET A 397 -9.60 -5.22 -0.34
N THR A 398 -9.91 -6.44 0.12
CA THR A 398 -10.47 -7.50 -0.73
C THR A 398 -11.99 -7.41 -0.88
N VAL A 399 -12.70 -7.03 0.18
CA VAL A 399 -14.17 -7.02 0.23
C VAL A 399 -14.79 -5.95 -0.68
N VAL A 400 -14.19 -4.75 -0.74
CA VAL A 400 -14.70 -3.62 -1.55
C VAL A 400 -14.91 -4.00 -3.03
N PRO A 401 -13.91 -4.49 -3.78
CA PRO A 401 -14.08 -4.82 -5.19
C PRO A 401 -15.00 -6.03 -5.42
N ILE A 402 -15.05 -6.99 -4.49
CA ILE A 402 -15.94 -8.15 -4.58
C ILE A 402 -17.40 -7.70 -4.44
N ASN A 403 -17.71 -6.93 -3.39
CA ASN A 403 -19.05 -6.41 -3.16
C ASN A 403 -19.53 -5.53 -4.31
N TYR A 404 -18.65 -4.70 -4.88
CA TYR A 404 -18.96 -3.94 -6.08
C TYR A 404 -19.36 -4.83 -7.27
N GLY A 405 -18.59 -5.89 -7.54
CA GLY A 405 -18.90 -6.81 -8.65
C GLY A 405 -20.23 -7.56 -8.47
N ILE A 406 -20.56 -7.96 -7.24
CA ILE A 406 -21.84 -8.62 -6.91
C ILE A 406 -23.01 -7.63 -7.00
N ALA A 407 -22.88 -6.46 -6.35
CA ALA A 407 -23.92 -5.44 -6.34
C ALA A 407 -24.23 -4.94 -7.76
N ARG A 408 -23.21 -4.75 -8.59
CA ARG A 408 -23.38 -4.38 -9.99
C ARG A 408 -24.12 -5.45 -10.79
N ALA A 409 -23.78 -6.72 -10.62
CA ALA A 409 -24.50 -7.81 -11.28
C ALA A 409 -25.99 -7.85 -10.86
N PHE A 410 -26.27 -7.61 -9.58
CA PHE A 410 -27.64 -7.53 -9.08
C PHE A 410 -28.42 -6.36 -9.71
N VAL A 411 -27.83 -5.17 -9.74
CA VAL A 411 -28.44 -3.98 -10.37
C VAL A 411 -28.64 -4.18 -11.88
N ASP A 412 -27.66 -4.76 -12.57
CA ASP A 412 -27.75 -5.02 -14.02
C ASP A 412 -28.89 -6.01 -14.34
N ARG A 413 -29.14 -7.00 -13.48
CA ARG A 413 -30.31 -7.90 -13.61
C ARG A 413 -31.63 -7.18 -13.37
N LEU A 414 -31.71 -6.32 -12.35
CA LEU A 414 -32.92 -5.54 -12.09
C LEU A 414 -33.26 -4.57 -13.24
N LYS A 415 -32.24 -4.09 -13.95
CA LYS A 415 -32.39 -3.17 -15.09
C LYS A 415 -32.60 -3.86 -16.44
N GLN A 416 -32.57 -5.19 -16.51
CA GLN A 416 -32.86 -5.91 -17.76
C GLN A 416 -34.35 -5.82 -18.10
N THR A 417 -34.72 -4.81 -18.88
CA THR A 417 -35.90 -4.86 -19.76
C THR A 417 -35.70 -5.94 -20.83
N PRO A 418 -36.75 -6.65 -21.29
CA PRO A 418 -36.63 -7.92 -22.03
C PRO A 418 -36.04 -7.84 -23.44
N ASP A 419 -35.58 -6.67 -23.90
CA ASP A 419 -35.28 -6.44 -25.32
C ASP A 419 -33.86 -5.92 -25.52
N ARG A 420 -32.87 -6.76 -25.19
CA ARG A 420 -31.48 -6.53 -25.60
C ARG A 420 -31.10 -7.53 -26.66
N SER A 421 -31.29 -7.11 -27.91
CA SER A 421 -30.80 -7.77 -29.10
C SER A 421 -29.30 -8.12 -28.96
N LEU A 422 -28.95 -9.32 -29.43
CA LEU A 422 -27.60 -9.90 -29.48
C LEU A 422 -26.52 -9.00 -30.14
N THR A 423 -26.92 -7.89 -30.76
CA THR A 423 -26.07 -6.89 -31.41
C THR A 423 -25.33 -5.95 -30.46
N GLN A 424 -25.68 -5.86 -29.17
CA GLN A 424 -24.96 -5.04 -28.18
C GLN A 424 -23.76 -5.74 -27.51
N TYR A 425 -23.28 -6.87 -28.05
CA TYR A 425 -21.97 -7.45 -27.73
C TYR A 425 -20.78 -6.62 -28.29
N GLN A 426 -20.94 -5.30 -28.46
CA GLN A 426 -19.89 -4.43 -28.98
C GLN A 426 -19.12 -3.68 -27.88
N MET A 427 -17.89 -4.16 -27.69
CA MET A 427 -16.64 -3.45 -27.38
C MET A 427 -16.44 -2.69 -26.06
N ARG A 428 -17.44 -2.00 -25.48
CA ARG A 428 -17.18 -1.09 -24.33
C ARG A 428 -17.12 -1.78 -22.96
N SER A 429 -17.89 -2.83 -22.72
CA SER A 429 -17.96 -3.48 -21.39
C SER A 429 -16.74 -4.37 -21.06
N PHE A 430 -15.93 -4.72 -22.06
CA PHE A 430 -14.75 -5.58 -21.91
C PHE A 430 -13.42 -4.86 -22.14
N THR A 431 -13.44 -3.55 -22.43
CA THR A 431 -12.22 -2.75 -22.56
C THR A 431 -11.93 -2.04 -21.26
N ASN A 432 -10.77 -2.36 -20.68
CA ASN A 432 -10.22 -1.65 -19.52
C ASN A 432 -10.18 -0.13 -19.81
N ALA A 433 -10.45 0.74 -18.84
CA ALA A 433 -10.51 2.20 -19.00
C ALA A 433 -9.26 2.78 -19.68
N LYS A 434 -8.09 2.16 -19.44
CA LYS A 434 -6.82 2.50 -20.12
C LYS A 434 -6.87 2.35 -21.64
N ASN A 435 -7.69 1.45 -22.16
CA ASN A 435 -7.87 1.22 -23.60
C ASN A 435 -8.92 2.15 -24.24
N TRP A 436 -9.49 3.09 -23.49
CA TRP A 436 -10.38 4.12 -24.04
C TRP A 436 -9.60 5.31 -24.60
N VAL A 437 -8.37 5.51 -24.11
CA VAL A 437 -7.45 6.57 -24.56
C VAL A 437 -6.52 6.09 -25.70
N LEU A 438 -6.46 4.77 -25.93
CA LEU A 438 -5.76 4.10 -27.06
C LEU A 438 -6.72 3.73 -28.20
#